data_AF-A0A7C4AQE1-F1
#
_entry.id   AF-A0A7C4AQE1-F1
#
_cell.length_a   1.000
_cell.length_b   1.000
_cell.length_c   1.000
_cell.angle_alpha   90.00
_cell.angle_beta   90.00
_cell.angle_gamma   90.00
#
_symmetry.space_group_name_H-M   'P 1'
#
loop_
_entity.id
_entity.type
_entity.pdbx_description
1 polymer ?
#
loop_
_entity_poly.entity_id
_entity_poly.type
_entity_poly.pdbx_seq_one_letter_code
_entity_poly.pdbx_strand_id
1 'polypeptide(L)' 'MMEVSPMGDSKKLVVYGATWCPDARRSRKFLDDKGIAYEWIDIDQDPAGKDYVK' A
#
# COMPACT_ATOMS: atom_id res chain seq x y z
N MET A 1 24.95 -14.53 -21.75
CA MET A 1 24.45 -13.41 -20.92
C MET A 1 22.93 -13.45 -20.98
N MET A 2 22.24 -13.66 -19.85
CA MET A 2 20.79 -13.47 -19.80
C MET A 2 20.53 -11.99 -19.57
N GLU A 3 20.01 -11.30 -20.58
CA GLU A 3 19.52 -9.93 -20.50
C GLU A 3 18.21 -9.95 -19.71
N VAL A 4 18.26 -9.40 -18.49
CA VAL A 4 17.06 -9.08 -17.70
C VAL A 4 16.44 -7.83 -18.30
N SER A 5 15.46 -8.04 -19.17
CA SER A 5 14.57 -6.98 -19.69
C SER A 5 13.83 -6.30 -18.53
N PRO A 6 13.79 -4.95 -18.46
CA PRO A 6 12.96 -4.26 -17.48
C PRO A 6 11.51 -4.32 -17.95
N MET A 7 10.72 -5.25 -17.39
CA MET A 7 9.26 -5.23 -17.52
C MET A 7 8.74 -4.07 -16.68
N GLY A 8 8.69 -2.90 -17.32
CA GLY A 8 8.14 -1.68 -16.78
C GLY A 8 6.62 -1.72 -16.76
N ASP A 9 6.08 -2.12 -15.61
CA ASP A 9 4.90 -1.49 -15.06
C ASP A 9 5.23 -1.23 -13.59
N SER A 10 5.84 -0.07 -13.34
CA SER A 10 6.14 0.46 -12.00
C SER A 10 4.85 0.87 -11.30
N LYS A 11 3.96 -0.11 -11.10
CA LYS A 11 2.72 0.06 -10.36
C LYS A 11 3.10 0.30 -8.90
N LYS A 12 3.18 1.58 -8.53
CA LYS A 12 3.41 2.01 -7.15
C LYS A 12 2.36 1.31 -6.29
N LEU A 13 2.81 0.52 -5.32
CA LEU A 13 1.90 -0.14 -4.39
C LEU A 13 1.28 0.95 -3.51
N VAL A 14 0.00 1.25 -3.72
CA VAL A 14 -0.73 2.21 -2.89
C VAL A 14 -1.55 1.44 -1.87
N VAL A 15 -1.37 1.76 -0.60
CA VAL A 15 -2.01 1.11 0.53
C VAL A 15 -2.96 2.10 1.17
N TYR A 16 -4.24 1.87 0.98
CA TYR A 16 -5.30 2.60 1.63
C TYR A 16 -5.55 1.96 2.99
N GLY A 17 -5.37 2.71 4.08
CA GLY A 17 -5.53 2.17 5.42
C GLY A 17 -5.88 3.26 6.42
N ALA A 18 -6.63 2.90 7.45
CA ALA A 18 -6.98 3.81 8.52
C ALA A 18 -6.02 3.64 9.70
N THR A 19 -5.49 4.74 10.24
CA THR A 19 -4.57 4.70 11.40
C THR A 19 -5.23 4.21 12.69
N TRP A 20 -6.56 4.30 12.80
CA TRP A 20 -7.32 3.77 13.94
C TRP A 20 -7.54 2.25 13.88
N CYS A 21 -7.40 1.63 12.70
CA CYS A 21 -7.67 0.21 12.53
C CYS A 21 -6.43 -0.63 12.87
N PRO A 22 -6.51 -1.55 13.85
CA PRO A 22 -5.38 -2.39 14.25
C PRO A 22 -4.89 -3.30 13.12
N ASP A 23 -5.79 -3.75 12.24
CA ASP A 23 -5.47 -4.61 11.11
C ASP A 23 -4.72 -3.85 9.99
N ALA A 24 -5.09 -2.60 9.73
CA ALA A 24 -4.37 -1.76 8.78
C ALA A 24 -2.92 -1.48 9.24
N ARG A 25 -2.72 -1.25 10.55
CA ARG A 25 -1.38 -1.11 11.14
C ARG A 25 -0.54 -2.38 11.02
N ARG A 26 -1.15 -3.56 11.15
CA ARG A 26 -0.46 -4.85 10.92
C ARG A 26 -0.01 -5.00 9.47
N SER A 27 -0.89 -4.71 8.51
CA SER A 27 -0.55 -4.77 7.08
C SER A 27 0.58 -3.81 6.72
N ARG A 28 0.55 -2.58 7.25
CA ARG A 28 1.64 -1.60 7.10
C ARG A 28 2.97 -2.16 7.62
N LYS A 29 2.97 -2.67 8.86
CA LYS A 29 4.16 -3.24 9.48
C LYS A 29 4.71 -4.43 8.70
N PHE A 30 3.86 -5.25 8.08
CA PHE A 30 4.30 -6.36 7.23
C PHE A 30 5.01 -5.84 5.97
N LEU A 31 4.49 -4.79 5.32
CA LEU A 31 5.12 -4.18 4.15
C LEU A 31 6.45 -3.51 4.50
N ASP A 32 6.51 -2.82 5.64
CA ASP A 32 7.74 -2.23 6.17
C ASP A 32 8.80 -3.30 6.49
N ASP A 33 8.41 -4.41 7.12
CA ASP A 33 9.31 -5.55 7.44
C ASP A 33 9.87 -6.21 6.17
N LYS A 34 9.05 -6.29 5.11
CA LYS A 34 9.49 -6.78 3.80
C LYS A 34 10.30 -5.77 2.99
N GLY A 35 10.43 -4.51 3.46
CA GLY A 35 11.14 -3.44 2.75
C GLY A 35 10.49 -3.09 1.41
N ILE A 36 9.19 -3.32 1.27
CA ILE A 36 8.47 -3.04 0.02
C ILE A 36 8.21 -1.53 -0.03
N ALA A 37 8.53 -0.89 -1.15
CA ALA A 37 8.18 0.51 -1.36
C ALA A 37 6.68 0.61 -1.64
N TYR A 38 5.95 1.31 -0.76
CA TYR A 38 4.52 1.59 -0.92
C TYR A 38 4.19 3.03 -0.53
N GLU A 39 3.09 3.52 -1.08
CA GLU A 39 2.49 4.81 -0.72
C GLU A 39 1.35 4.55 0.26
N TRP A 40 1.36 5.20 1.42
CA TRP A 40 0.30 5.06 2.42
C TRP A 40 -0.71 6.20 2.27
N ILE A 41 -1.97 5.85 2.04
CA ILE A 41 -3.09 6.81 1.97
C ILE A 41 -4.00 6.56 3.17
N ASP A 42 -4.15 7.59 4.02
CA ASP A 42 -5.03 7.53 5.19
C ASP A 42 -6.48 7.84 4.78
N ILE A 43 -7.33 6.81 4.82
CA ILE A 43 -8.77 6.91 4.48
C ILE A 43 -9.62 7.54 5.59
N ASP A 44 -9.04 7.80 6.76
CA ASP A 44 -9.73 8.51 7.85
C ASP A 44 -9.77 10.01 7.59
N GLN A 45 -8.70 10.54 7.00
CA GLN A 45 -8.59 11.94 6.58
C GLN A 45 -9.29 12.19 5.24
N ASP A 46 -9.47 11.15 4.42
CA ASP A 46 -10.14 11.24 3.13
C ASP A 46 -11.48 10.47 3.12
N PRO A 47 -12.63 11.18 3.25
CA PRO A 47 -13.94 10.55 3.29
C PRO A 47 -14.31 9.77 2.02
N ALA A 48 -13.60 9.95 0.90
CA ALA A 48 -13.82 9.15 -0.32
C ALA A 48 -13.31 7.71 -0.20
N GLY A 49 -12.43 7.41 0.77
CA GLY A 49 -11.96 6.05 1.03
C GLY A 49 -13.02 5.13 1.65
N LYS A 50 -14.06 5.69 2.27
CA LYS A 50 -15.18 4.93 2.86
C LYS A 50 -16.08 4.28 1.79
N ASP A 51 -16.10 4.80 0.57
CA ASP A 51 -16.91 4.24 -0.53
C ASP A 51 -16.33 2.94 -1.12
N TYR A 52 -15.04 2.68 -0.89
CA TYR A 52 -14.36 1.46 -1.40
C TYR A 52 -14.40 0.27 -0.44
N VAL A 53 -14.88 0.46 0.80
CA VAL A 53 -14.98 -0.58 1.82
C VAL A 53 -16.46 -0.86 2.08
N LYS A 54 -17.07 -1.73 1.27
CA LYS A 54 -18.45 -2.22 1.47
C LYS A 54 -18.46 -3.67 1.93
#